data_AF-D7E502-F1
#
_entry.id   AF-D7E502-F1
#
_cell.length_a   1.000
_cell.length_b   1.000
_cell.length_c   1.000
_cell.angle_alpha   90.00
_cell.angle_beta   90.00
_cell.angle_gamma   90.00
#
_symmetry.space_group_name_H-M   'P 1'
#
loop_
_entity.id
_entity.type
_entity.pdbx_description
1 polymer ?
#
loop_
_entity_poly.entity_id
_entity_poly.type
_entity_poly.pdbx_seq_one_letter_code
_entity_poly.pdbx_strand_id
1 'polypeptide(L)' 'MTQYSQLQKFGKNVRKVRKAKGLSQEQLAELAGLYRNYIGGVERGENKCYLLEHYPDWSCFGNVTQ' A
#
# COMPACT_ATOMS: atom_id res chain seq x y z
N MET A 1 -6.54 18.73 17.56
CA MET A 1 -6.52 17.27 17.26
C MET A 1 -6.27 17.13 15.77
N THR A 2 -5.11 16.61 15.37
CA THR A 2 -4.63 16.68 13.98
C THR A 2 -5.53 15.90 13.02
N GLN A 3 -6.06 16.60 12.02
CA GLN A 3 -6.87 16.03 10.94
C GLN A 3 -5.93 15.21 10.05
N TYR A 4 -5.82 13.89 10.30
CA TYR A 4 -5.04 13.00 9.44
C TYR A 4 -5.66 12.96 8.05
N SER A 5 -4.85 13.18 7.01
CA SER A 5 -5.31 13.03 5.63
C SER A 5 -5.73 11.57 5.39
N GLN A 6 -6.75 11.35 4.56
CA GLN A 6 -7.26 10.01 4.25
C GLN A 6 -6.15 9.06 3.75
N LEU A 7 -5.15 9.61 3.05
CA LEU A 7 -3.96 8.91 2.57
C LEU A 7 -3.07 8.41 3.70
N GLN A 8 -2.88 9.19 4.77
CA GLN A 8 -2.09 8.76 5.92
C GLN A 8 -2.76 7.61 6.67
N LYS A 9 -4.09 7.61 6.78
CA LYS A 9 -4.83 6.49 7.38
C LYS A 9 -4.71 5.22 6.52
N PHE A 10 -4.84 5.38 5.20
CA PHE A 10 -4.67 4.29 4.25
C PHE A 10 -3.25 3.69 4.32
N GLY A 11 -2.21 4.52 4.22
CA GLY A 11 -0.82 4.09 4.29
C GLY A 11 -0.47 3.35 5.59
N LYS A 12 -1.01 3.82 6.73
CA LYS A 12 -0.88 3.12 8.01
C LYS A 12 -1.52 1.73 7.99
N ASN A 13 -2.69 1.58 7.34
CA ASN A 13 -3.36 0.28 7.25
C ASN A 13 -2.59 -0.69 6.34
N VAL A 14 -2.11 -0.22 5.18
CA VAL A 14 -1.24 -1.00 4.28
C VAL A 14 -0.01 -1.51 5.04
N ARG A 15 0.66 -0.63 5.79
CA ARG A 15 1.82 -1.01 6.62
C ARG A 15 1.47 -2.05 7.69
N LYS A 16 0.31 -1.91 8.32
CA LYS A 16 -0.16 -2.85 9.34
C LYS A 16 -0.39 -4.25 8.76
N VAL A 17 -1.12 -4.34 7.64
CA VAL A 17 -1.40 -5.61 6.96
C VAL A 17 -0.11 -6.25 6.44
N ARG A 18 0.76 -5.47 5.79
CA ARG A 18 2.06 -5.96 5.30
C ARG A 18 2.88 -6.60 6.42
N LYS A 19 2.99 -5.91 7.56
CA LYS A 19 3.71 -6.42 8.73
C LYS A 19 3.05 -7.65 9.34
N ALA A 20 1.71 -7.69 9.41
CA ALA A 20 0.97 -8.85 9.91
C ALA A 20 1.22 -10.10 9.04
N LYS A 21 1.46 -9.91 7.74
CA LYS A 21 1.85 -10.97 6.81
C LYS A 21 3.36 -11.25 6.76
N GLY A 22 4.17 -10.58 7.58
CA GLY A 22 5.63 -10.77 7.60
C GLY A 22 6.34 -10.28 6.33
N LEU A 23 5.68 -9.47 5.50
CA LEU A 23 6.20 -9.05 4.20
C LEU A 23 7.14 -7.84 4.33
N SER A 24 8.23 -7.86 3.59
CA SER A 24 9.06 -6.68 3.33
C SER A 24 8.34 -5.73 2.35
N GLN A 25 8.81 -4.49 2.26
CA GLN A 25 8.28 -3.56 1.25
C GLN A 25 8.58 -4.04 -0.18
N GLU A 26 9.73 -4.68 -0.41
CA GLU A 26 10.08 -5.36 -1.67
C GLU A 26 9.05 -6.42 -2.02
N GLN A 27 8.77 -7.33 -1.08
CA GLN A 27 7.86 -8.45 -1.32
C GLN A 27 6.44 -7.97 -1.60
N LEU A 28 5.98 -6.95 -0.87
CA LEU A 28 4.69 -6.32 -1.18
C LEU A 28 4.69 -5.68 -2.56
N ALA A 29 5.79 -5.06 -2.95
CA ALA A 29 5.92 -4.43 -4.26
C ALA A 29 5.91 -5.47 -5.39
N GLU A 30 6.66 -6.56 -5.25
CA GLU A 30 6.65 -7.68 -6.19
C GLU A 30 5.25 -8.29 -6.34
N LEU A 31 4.56 -8.57 -5.22
CA LEU A 31 3.20 -9.11 -5.22
C LEU A 31 2.18 -8.16 -5.88
N ALA A 32 2.38 -6.85 -5.72
CA ALA A 32 1.52 -5.84 -6.29
C ALA A 32 1.92 -5.43 -7.72
N GLY A 33 3.02 -5.95 -8.27
CA GLY A 33 3.56 -5.50 -9.57
C GLY A 33 4.06 -4.05 -9.57
N LEU A 34 4.58 -3.58 -8.42
CA LEU A 34 4.99 -2.20 -8.19
C LEU A 34 6.47 -2.12 -7.83
N TYR A 35 7.00 -0.90 -7.88
CA TYR A 35 8.32 -0.60 -7.35
C TYR A 35 8.27 -0.40 -5.82
N ARG A 36 9.30 -0.88 -5.11
CA ARG A 36 9.43 -0.73 -3.64
C ARG A 36 9.29 0.73 -3.17
N ASN A 37 9.88 1.67 -3.90
CA ASN A 37 9.81 3.11 -3.58
C ASN A 37 8.36 3.62 -3.53
N TYR A 38 7.50 3.08 -4.40
CA TYR A 38 6.09 3.40 -4.46
C TYR A 38 5.35 2.91 -3.23
N ILE A 39 5.57 1.66 -2.82
CA ILE A 39 5.05 1.11 -1.57
C ILE A 39 5.47 1.97 -0.37
N GLY A 40 6.73 2.38 -0.32
CA GLY A 40 7.22 3.29 0.73
C GLY A 40 6.46 4.63 0.77
N GLY A 41 6.20 5.24 -0.38
CA GLY A 41 5.43 6.48 -0.47
C GLY A 41 3.95 6.32 -0.12
N VAL A 42 3.35 5.16 -0.44
CA VAL A 42 1.98 4.80 -0.02
C VAL A 42 1.90 4.67 1.49
N GLU A 43 2.83 3.95 2.13
CA GLU A 43 2.84 3.76 3.59
C GLU A 43 3.01 5.06 4.37
N ARG A 44 3.71 6.06 3.80
CA ARG A 44 3.87 7.39 4.39
C ARG A 44 2.70 8.34 4.09
N GLY A 45 1.81 7.96 3.17
CA GLY A 45 0.70 8.80 2.74
C GLY A 45 1.14 9.97 1.85
N GLU A 46 2.31 9.87 1.24
CA GLU A 46 2.89 10.87 0.32
C GLU A 46 2.35 10.72 -1.10
N ASN A 47 1.98 9.49 -1.49
CA ASN A 47 1.39 9.20 -2.79
C ASN A 47 -0.12 8.98 -2.64
N LYS A 48 -0.93 9.76 -3.38
CA LYS A 48 -2.25 9.25 -3.80
C LYS A 48 -1.97 7.95 -4.54
N CYS A 49 -2.65 6.87 -4.15
CA CYS A 49 -2.60 5.62 -4.87
C CYS A 49 -2.97 5.87 -6.34
N TYR A 50 -1.98 6.18 -7.18
CA TYR A 50 -2.01 6.13 -8.64
C TYR A 50 -2.45 4.73 -9.13
N LEU A 51 -2.30 3.72 -8.28
CA LEU A 51 -2.93 2.40 -8.41
C LEU A 51 -4.43 2.45 -8.68
N LEU A 52 -5.18 3.41 -8.10
CA LEU A 52 -6.63 3.49 -8.32
C LEU A 52 -6.99 3.92 -9.74
N GLU A 53 -6.10 4.63 -10.45
CA GLU A 53 -6.36 5.09 -11.81
C GLU A 53 -5.75 4.16 -12.87
N HIS A 54 -4.63 3.50 -12.59
CA HIS A 54 -3.89 2.72 -13.59
C HIS A 54 -4.01 1.19 -13.46
N TYR A 55 -4.41 0.68 -12.30
CA TYR A 55 -4.63 -0.75 -12.05
C TYR A 55 -6.03 -0.96 -11.47
N PRO A 56 -7.09 -0.97 -12.31
CA PRO A 56 -8.46 -1.13 -11.86
C PRO A 56 -8.71 -2.50 -11.22
N ASP A 57 -7.85 -3.48 -11.51
CA ASP A 57 -7.92 -4.80 -10.92
C ASP A 57 -7.14 -4.87 -9.60
N TRP A 58 -7.88 -4.86 -8.50
CA TRP A 58 -7.37 -5.07 -7.13
C TRP A 58 -7.03 -6.53 -6.81
N SER A 59 -7.16 -7.45 -7.77
CA SER A 59 -6.87 -8.89 -7.58
C SER A 59 -5.45 -9.16 -7.06
N CYS A 60 -4.46 -8.35 -7.45
CA CYS A 60 -3.08 -8.45 -6.96
C CYS A 60 -2.93 -8.08 -5.48
N PHE A 61 -3.76 -7.17 -4.94
CA PHE A 61 -3.81 -6.91 -3.49
C PHE A 61 -4.75 -7.87 -2.75
N GLY A 62 -5.68 -8.53 -3.43
CA GLY A 62 -6.59 -9.52 -2.85
C GLY A 62 -5.87 -10.73 -2.23
N ASN A 63 -4.78 -11.19 -2.85
CA ASN A 63 -3.91 -12.23 -2.27
C ASN A 63 -3.09 -11.72 -1.06
N VAL A 64 -2.98 -10.40 -0.89
CA VAL A 64 -2.29 -9.76 0.25
C VAL A 64 -3.26 -9.41 1.39
N THR A 65 -4.56 -9.66 1.24
CA THR A 65 -5.57 -9.39 2.28
C THR A 65 -6.41 -10.60 2.71
N GLN A 66 -6.35 -11.74 2.00
CA GLN A 66 -6.87 -13.04 2.50
C GLN A 66 -5.85 -13.82 3.31
#